data_AF-A0A0B7AZV8-F1
#
_entry.id   AF-A0A0B7AZV8-F1
#
_cell.length_a   1.000
_cell.length_b   1.000
_cell.length_c   1.000
_cell.angle_alpha   90.00
_cell.angle_beta   90.00
_cell.angle_gamma   90.00
#
_symmetry.space_group_name_H-M   'P 1'
#
loop_
_entity.id
_entity.type
_entity.pdbx_description
1 polymer ?
#
loop_
_entity_poly.entity_id
_entity_poly.type
_entity_poly.pdbx_seq_one_letter_code
_entity_poly.pdbx_strand_id
1 'polypeptide(L)'
;MQAAEREKCRLLLFVITDCTRAIGAMVEASYYIGHGCRVILCLQKMQSEISIAGEQMTERAVSDYNRGRVYLSDMASREGIPVFENVEESLQSVVKTLEKLDSSSSESSS
;
A
#
# COMPACT_ATOMS: atom_id res chain seq x y z
N MET A 1 18.84 -6.81 3.24
CA MET A 1 19.03 -6.75 1.77
C MET A 1 17.82 -6.11 1.06
N GLN A 2 16.57 -6.34 1.47
CA GLN A 2 15.39 -5.77 0.79
C GLN A 2 15.14 -4.26 1.04
N ALA A 3 15.40 -3.73 2.24
CA ALA A 3 15.12 -2.31 2.55
C ALA A 3 15.92 -1.33 1.68
N ALA A 4 17.21 -1.61 1.45
CA ALA A 4 18.09 -0.78 0.63
C ALA A 4 17.75 -0.79 -0.87
N GLU A 5 17.00 -1.78 -1.34
CA GLU A 5 16.50 -1.82 -2.72
C GLU A 5 15.23 -0.99 -2.86
N ARG A 6 14.35 -1.04 -1.86
CA ARG A 6 13.10 -0.25 -1.83
C ARG A 6 13.35 1.26 -1.77
N GLU A 7 14.40 1.69 -1.05
CA GLU A 7 14.83 3.10 -1.01
C GLU A 7 15.32 3.64 -2.36
N LYS A 8 15.72 2.77 -3.29
CA LYS A 8 16.15 3.14 -4.65
C LYS A 8 15.00 3.16 -5.65
N CYS A 9 13.83 2.64 -5.28
CA CYS A 9 12.67 2.63 -6.15
C CYS A 9 12.13 4.05 -6.36
N ARG A 10 11.73 4.35 -7.60
CA ARG A 10 11.08 5.63 -7.94
C ARG A 10 9.69 5.76 -7.33
N LEU A 11 9.03 4.61 -7.14
CA LEU A 11 7.68 4.46 -6.59
C LEU A 11 7.54 3.06 -5.97
N LEU A 12 6.81 2.95 -4.86
CA LEU A 12 6.48 1.70 -4.19
C LEU A 12 4.96 1.45 -4.24
N LEU A 13 4.55 0.28 -4.72
CA LEU A 13 3.17 -0.20 -4.65
C LEU A 13 3.05 -1.25 -3.54
N PHE A 14 2.23 -0.99 -2.53
CA PHE A 14 1.88 -2.00 -1.52
C PHE A 14 0.48 -2.55 -1.78
N VAL A 15 0.39 -3.86 -2.01
CA VAL A 15 -0.88 -4.57 -2.17
C VAL A 15 -1.13 -5.41 -0.93
N ILE A 16 -2.12 -4.99 -0.14
CA ILE A 16 -2.56 -5.67 1.08
C ILE A 16 -3.90 -6.35 0.78
N THR A 17 -3.83 -7.66 0.52
CA THR A 17 -5.01 -8.45 0.19
C THR A 17 -5.86 -8.76 1.42
N ASP A 18 -7.09 -9.20 1.18
CA ASP A 18 -8.05 -9.62 2.20
C ASP A 18 -7.71 -10.99 2.82
N CYS A 19 -6.88 -11.80 2.16
CA CYS A 19 -6.51 -13.15 2.59
C CYS A 19 -5.22 -13.24 3.42
N THR A 20 -4.71 -12.12 3.93
CA THR A 20 -3.49 -12.07 4.74
C THR A 20 -3.63 -11.16 5.96
N ARG A 21 -2.90 -11.47 7.05
CA ARG A 21 -2.83 -10.60 8.23
C ARG A 21 -2.08 -9.30 7.92
N ALA A 22 -1.04 -9.40 7.10
CA ALA A 22 -0.24 -8.33 6.52
C ALA A 22 0.27 -7.21 7.45
N ILE A 23 0.32 -7.42 8.77
CA ILE A 23 0.76 -6.38 9.73
C ILE A 23 2.16 -5.86 9.38
N GLY A 24 3.12 -6.75 9.11
CA GLY A 24 4.48 -6.33 8.76
C GLY A 24 4.54 -5.45 7.51
N ALA A 25 3.80 -5.83 6.46
CA ALA A 25 3.71 -5.06 5.22
C ALA A 25 3.00 -3.70 5.43
N MET A 26 1.97 -3.66 6.27
CA MET A 26 1.31 -2.40 6.64
C MET A 26 2.24 -1.47 7.41
N VAL A 27 3.03 -1.98 8.36
CA VAL A 27 4.03 -1.20 9.11
C VAL A 27 5.12 -0.67 8.17
N GLU A 28 5.57 -1.49 7.24
CA GLU A 28 6.55 -1.09 6.24
C GLU A 28 6.00 0.00 5.30
N ALA A 29 4.76 -0.15 4.82
CA ALA A 29 4.10 0.89 4.03
C ALA A 29 4.01 2.21 4.80
N SER A 30 3.62 2.17 6.09
CA SER A 30 3.59 3.35 6.94
C SER A 30 4.95 4.02 7.07
N TYR A 31 6.02 3.23 7.22
CA TYR A 31 7.37 3.74 7.32
C TYR A 31 7.77 4.52 6.06
N TYR A 32 7.54 3.95 4.87
CA TYR A 32 7.89 4.63 3.61
C TYR A 32 7.02 5.84 3.32
N ILE A 33 5.74 5.83 3.72
CA ILE A 33 4.88 7.02 3.67
C ILE A 33 5.47 8.12 4.55
N GLY A 34 5.79 7.82 5.82
CA GLY A 34 6.38 8.79 6.74
C GLY A 34 7.79 9.26 6.36
N HIS A 35 8.51 8.48 5.57
CA HIS A 35 9.82 8.84 5.02
C HIS A 35 9.74 9.72 3.76
N GLY A 36 8.53 10.04 3.28
CA GLY A 36 8.31 10.87 2.09
C GLY A 36 8.57 10.14 0.78
N CYS A 37 8.62 8.80 0.79
CA CYS A 37 8.73 8.04 -0.44
C CYS A 37 7.41 8.11 -1.25
N ARG A 38 7.51 8.00 -2.58
CA ARG A 38 6.32 7.91 -3.42
C ARG A 38 5.70 6.52 -3.26
N VAL A 39 4.56 6.47 -2.59
CA VAL A 39 3.83 5.24 -2.31
C VAL A 39 2.48 5.27 -3.02
N ILE A 40 2.00 4.10 -3.44
CA ILE A 40 0.60 3.85 -3.80
C ILE A 40 0.13 2.64 -2.99
N LEU A 41 -1.07 2.71 -2.43
CA LEU A 41 -1.65 1.62 -1.64
C LEU A 41 -2.82 0.97 -2.36
N CYS A 42 -2.88 -0.37 -2.32
CA CYS A 42 -4.07 -1.15 -2.57
C CYS A 42 -4.43 -1.89 -1.27
N LEU A 43 -5.55 -1.55 -0.63
CA LEU A 43 -5.98 -2.12 0.65
C LEU A 43 -7.34 -2.81 0.48
N GLN A 44 -7.37 -4.13 0.66
CA GLN A 44 -8.59 -4.91 0.66
C GLN A 44 -8.96 -5.30 2.08
N LYS A 45 -10.22 -5.09 2.46
CA LYS A 45 -10.73 -5.47 3.77
C LYS A 45 -10.94 -6.98 3.85
N MET A 46 -10.55 -7.55 4.98
CA MET A 46 -10.81 -8.95 5.30
C MET A 46 -12.32 -9.18 5.41
N GLN A 47 -12.80 -10.21 4.74
CA GLN A 47 -14.18 -10.68 4.85
C GLN A 47 -14.39 -11.46 6.16
N SER A 48 -15.65 -11.57 6.58
CA SER A 48 -16.04 -12.45 7.68
C SER A 48 -15.75 -13.91 7.34
N GLU A 49 -15.58 -14.74 8.37
CA GLU A 49 -15.40 -16.20 8.22
C GLU A 49 -14.19 -16.63 7.38
N ILE A 50 -13.18 -15.77 7.24
CA ILE A 50 -11.97 -16.10 6.49
C ILE A 50 -11.00 -17.01 7.25
N SER A 51 -10.38 -17.96 6.53
CA SER A 51 -9.26 -18.76 7.03
C SER A 51 -7.94 -18.25 6.46
N ILE A 52 -6.96 -18.00 7.33
CA ILE A 52 -5.61 -17.59 6.93
C ILE A 52 -4.63 -18.64 7.44
N ALA A 53 -3.83 -19.19 6.52
CA ALA A 53 -2.85 -20.23 6.82
C ALA A 53 -3.44 -21.45 7.57
N GLY A 54 -4.70 -21.80 7.27
CA GLY A 54 -5.41 -22.91 7.91
C GLY A 54 -6.07 -22.58 9.26
N GLU A 55 -5.93 -21.35 9.76
CA GLU A 55 -6.57 -20.90 10.99
C GLU A 55 -7.83 -20.07 10.69
N GLN A 56 -8.98 -20.49 11.22
CA GLN A 56 -10.22 -19.74 11.13
C GLN A 56 -10.12 -18.47 11.98
N MET A 57 -10.29 -17.31 11.36
CA MET A 57 -10.22 -16.04 12.07
C MET A 57 -11.51 -15.81 12.85
N THR A 58 -11.37 -15.34 14.09
CA THR A 58 -12.51 -14.86 14.89
C THR A 58 -12.99 -13.51 14.35
N GLU A 59 -14.27 -13.19 14.57
CA GLU A 59 -14.83 -11.88 14.19
C GLU A 59 -14.06 -10.71 14.82
N ARG A 60 -13.61 -10.87 16.07
CA ARG A 60 -12.79 -9.87 16.76
C ARG A 60 -11.45 -9.66 16.05
N ALA A 61 -10.78 -10.76 15.67
CA ALA A 61 -9.52 -10.67 14.94
C ALA A 61 -9.71 -10.00 13.57
N VAL A 62 -10.73 -10.38 12.80
CA VAL A 62 -11.07 -9.74 11.52
C VAL A 62 -11.31 -8.24 11.70
N SER A 63 -12.07 -7.86 12.73
CA SER A 63 -12.32 -6.45 13.07
C SER A 63 -11.03 -5.70 13.37
N ASP A 64 -10.13 -6.26 14.19
CA ASP A 64 -8.87 -5.62 14.53
C ASP A 64 -7.92 -5.49 13.33
N TYR A 65 -7.84 -6.51 12.46
CA TYR A 65 -7.05 -6.42 11.22
C TYR A 65 -7.62 -5.40 10.24
N ASN A 66 -8.94 -5.26 10.16
CA ASN A 66 -9.59 -4.24 9.34
C ASN A 66 -9.41 -2.85 9.91
N ARG A 67 -9.41 -2.69 11.25
CA ARG A 67 -9.06 -1.42 11.90
C ARG A 67 -7.63 -0.98 11.57
N GLY A 68 -6.67 -1.91 11.56
CA GLY A 68 -5.30 -1.64 11.12
C GLY A 68 -5.24 -1.08 9.68
N ARG A 69 -6.01 -1.68 8.76
CA ARG A 69 -6.12 -1.19 7.37
C ARG A 69 -6.73 0.21 7.29
N VAL A 70 -7.77 0.49 8.09
CA VAL A 70 -8.39 1.82 8.17
C VAL A 70 -7.38 2.86 8.68
N TYR A 71 -6.61 2.56 9.72
CA TYR A 71 -5.59 3.48 10.23
C TYR A 71 -4.49 3.78 9.20
N LEU A 72 -4.03 2.76 8.46
CA LEU A 72 -3.09 2.95 7.37
C LEU A 72 -3.69 3.83 6.25
N SER A 73 -4.94 3.57 5.85
CA SER A 73 -5.65 4.36 4.84
C SER A 73 -5.82 5.82 5.25
N ASP A 74 -6.20 6.07 6.51
CA ASP A 74 -6.38 7.42 7.05
C ASP A 74 -5.05 8.18 7.06
N MET A 75 -3.97 7.53 7.50
CA MET A 75 -2.64 8.12 7.49
C MET A 75 -2.16 8.42 6.05
N ALA A 76 -2.31 7.48 5.12
CA ALA A 76 -1.98 7.68 3.72
C ALA A 76 -2.75 8.86 3.10
N SER A 77 -4.06 8.94 3.37
CA SER A 77 -4.92 10.02 2.86
C SER A 77 -4.48 11.40 3.35
N ARG A 78 -4.01 11.52 4.60
CA ARG A 78 -3.48 12.77 5.18
C ARG A 78 -2.20 13.23 4.49
N GLU A 79 -1.37 12.29 4.06
CA GLU A 79 -0.13 12.55 3.31
C GLU A 79 -0.37 12.68 1.79
N GLY A 80 -1.62 12.68 1.33
CA GLY A 80 -1.97 12.79 -0.09
C GLY A 80 -1.63 11.54 -0.93
N ILE A 81 -1.40 10.40 -0.26
CA ILE A 81 -1.07 9.13 -0.91
C ILE A 81 -2.35 8.48 -1.46
N PRO A 82 -2.38 8.04 -2.74
CA PRO A 82 -3.57 7.41 -3.29
C PRO A 82 -3.76 5.99 -2.74
N VAL A 83 -4.99 5.68 -2.37
CA VAL A 83 -5.43 4.38 -1.83
C VAL A 83 -6.52 3.80 -2.71
N PHE A 84 -6.38 2.54 -3.09
CA PHE A 84 -7.31 1.79 -3.94
C PHE A 84 -7.78 0.53 -3.22
N GLU A 85 -8.92 -0.03 -3.63
CA GLU A 85 -9.37 -1.37 -3.19
C GLU A 85 -9.18 -2.42 -4.29
N ASN A 86 -8.90 -1.98 -5.52
CA ASN A 86 -8.70 -2.82 -6.69
C ASN A 86 -7.23 -2.75 -7.17
N VAL A 87 -6.64 -3.93 -7.41
CA VAL A 87 -5.24 -4.06 -7.83
C VAL A 87 -5.03 -3.45 -9.22
N GLU A 88 -5.94 -3.66 -10.16
CA GLU A 88 -5.85 -3.12 -11.52
C GLU A 88 -5.87 -1.58 -11.52
N GLU A 89 -6.78 -0.97 -10.76
CA GLU A 89 -6.83 0.49 -10.61
C GLU A 89 -5.55 1.04 -9.99
N SER A 90 -5.02 0.36 -8.96
CA SER A 90 -3.76 0.76 -8.33
C SER A 90 -2.59 0.70 -9.32
N LEU A 91 -2.54 -0.33 -10.16
CA LEU A 91 -1.48 -0.50 -11.16
C LEU A 91 -1.59 0.53 -12.28
N GLN A 92 -2.80 0.83 -12.75
CA GLN A 92 -3.02 1.92 -13.70
C GLN A 92 -2.54 3.27 -13.14
N SER A 93 -2.73 3.51 -11.83
CA SER A 93 -2.24 4.71 -11.17
C SER A 93 -0.71 4.74 -11.08
N VAL A 94 -0.07 3.59 -10.84
CA VAL A 94 1.39 3.44 -10.89
C VAL A 94 1.93 3.85 -12.27
N VAL A 95 1.39 3.27 -13.35
CA VAL A 95 1.85 3.56 -14.73
C VAL A 95 1.72 5.05 -15.03
N LYS A 96 0.54 5.65 -14.77
CA LYS A 96 0.30 7.09 -14.98
C LYS A 96 1.25 7.97 -14.17
N THR A 97 1.61 7.55 -12.96
CA THR A 97 2.53 8.31 -12.10
C THR A 97 3.96 8.24 -12.64
N LEU A 98 4.40 7.07 -13.11
CA LEU A 98 5.73 6.91 -13.70
C LEU A 98 5.89 7.68 -15.02
N GLU A 99 4.88 7.63 -15.90
CA GLU A 99 4.87 8.40 -17.16
C GLU A 99 5.02 9.92 -16.92
N LYS A 100 4.33 10.45 -15.89
CA LYS A 100 4.45 11.86 -15.49
C LYS A 100 5.85 12.21 -15.00
N LEU A 101 6.49 11.31 -14.23
CA LEU A 101 7.84 11.50 -13.73
C LEU A 101 8.89 11.44 -14.84
N ASP A 102 8.66 10.65 -15.88
CA ASP A 102 9.54 10.59 -17.06
C ASP A 102 9.42 11.89 -17.87
N SER A 103 8.20 12.40 -18.03
CA SER A 103 7.92 13.63 -18.78
C SER A 103 8.49 14.89 -18.12
N SER A 104 8.46 14.97 -16.78
CA SER A 104 9.02 16.12 -16.04
C SER A 104 10.55 16.12 -15.97
N SER A 105 11.20 14.97 -16.18
CA SER A 105 12.66 14.86 -16.18
C SER A 105 13.29 15.42 -17.46
N SER A 106 12.55 15.43 -18.57
CA SER A 106 12.99 16.01 -19.85
C SER A 106 12.95 17.54 -19.91
N GLU A 107 12.13 18.21 -19.10
CA GLU A 107 11.99 19.68 -19.11
C GLU A 107 12.99 20.39 -18.18
N SER A 108 13.70 19.66 -17.31
CA SER A 108 14.65 20.22 -16.34
C SER A 108 16.09 20.33 -16.86
N SER A 109 16.35 19.93 -18.11
CA SER A 109 17.68 19.89 -18.74
C SER A 109 17.83 20.83 -19.95
N SER A 110 16.89 21.76 -20.16
CA SER A 110 16.94 22.79 -21.21
C SER A 110 17.03 24.19 -20.63
#